data_AF-A0A3B8M036-F1
#
_entry.id   AF-A0A3B8M036-F1
#
_cell.length_a   1.000
_cell.length_b   1.000
_cell.length_c   1.000
_cell.angle_alpha   90.00
_cell.angle_beta   90.00
_cell.angle_gamma   90.00
#
_symmetry.space_group_name_H-M   'P 1'
#
loop_
_entity.id
_entity.type
_entity.pdbx_description
1 polymer ?
#
loop_
_entity_poly.entity_id
_entity_poly.type
_entity_poly.pdbx_seq_one_letter_code
_entity_poly.pdbx_strand_id
1 'polypeptide(L)' 'MRRHPERWQKGKFIHPHDACFDHDGNIYMAEWVHVGRVSFLKHVG' A
#
# COMPACT_ATOMS: atom_id res chain seq x y z
N MET A 1 8.98 0.92 12.65
CA MET A 1 7.92 1.06 11.62
C MET A 1 7.88 -0.16 10.69
N ARG A 2 8.93 -0.45 9.89
CA ARG A 2 8.95 -1.55 8.89
C ARG A 2 8.80 -2.99 9.43
N ARG A 3 9.11 -3.23 10.71
CA ARG A 3 9.02 -4.54 11.39
C ARG A 3 7.83 -4.66 12.34
N HIS A 4 6.95 -3.65 12.39
CA HIS A 4 5.87 -3.54 13.38
C HIS A 4 4.51 -3.37 12.69
N PRO A 5 3.93 -4.44 12.10
CA PRO A 5 2.65 -4.40 11.39
C PRO A 5 1.50 -3.80 12.19
N GLU A 6 1.49 -4.04 13.50
CA GLU A 6 0.49 -3.55 14.45
C GLU A 6 0.41 -2.02 14.55
N ARG A 7 1.45 -1.31 14.11
CA ARG A 7 1.51 0.16 14.15
C ARG A 7 1.13 0.82 12.83
N TRP A 8 0.78 0.04 11.82
CA TRP A 8 0.53 0.55 10.47
C TRP A 8 -0.85 1.21 10.37
N GLN A 9 -0.90 2.41 9.81
CA GLN A 9 -2.13 3.18 9.64
C GLN A 9 -2.61 3.08 8.19
N LYS A 10 -3.91 2.87 7.98
CA LYS A 10 -4.52 2.91 6.64
C LYS A 10 -4.24 4.27 5.99
N GLY A 11 -3.89 4.27 4.71
CA GLY A 11 -3.54 5.47 3.96
C GLY A 11 -2.16 6.07 4.27
N LYS A 12 -1.37 5.47 5.18
CA LYS A 12 0.02 5.87 5.42
C LYS A 12 0.99 4.77 4.99
N PHE A 13 1.84 5.12 4.03
CA PHE A 13 2.86 4.23 3.49
C PHE A 13 4.17 4.37 4.26
N ILE A 14 4.91 3.28 4.32
CA ILE A 14 6.17 3.16 5.07
C ILE A 14 7.33 3.16 4.11
N HIS A 15 7.20 2.33 3.07
CA HIS A 15 8.25 2.13 2.09
C HIS A 15 7.65 1.67 0.75
N PRO A 16 6.86 2.54 0.09
CA PRO A 16 6.25 2.23 -1.20
C PRO A 16 7.33 2.17 -2.27
N HIS A 17 7.24 1.16 -3.14
CA HIS A 17 8.22 0.92 -4.20
C HIS A 17 7.59 0.78 -5.57
N ASP A 18 6.39 0.23 -5.63
CA ASP A 18 5.70 0.04 -6.89
C ASP A 18 4.20 0.29 -6.72
N ALA A 19 3.58 0.76 -7.79
CA ALA A 19 2.15 0.94 -7.86
C ALA A 19 1.64 0.76 -9.29
N CYS A 20 0.46 0.15 -9.44
CA CYS A 20 -0.20 0.03 -10.72
C CYS A 20 -1.69 0.39 -10.59
N PHE A 21 -2.22 0.94 -11.69
CA PHE A 21 -3.64 1.20 -11.83
C PHE A 21 -4.34 -0.02 -12.42
N ASP A 22 -5.57 -0.29 -11.96
CA ASP A 22 -6.49 -1.15 -12.69
C ASP A 22 -7.39 -0.36 -13.65
N HIS A 23 -8.26 -1.08 -14.36
CA HIS A 23 -9.16 -0.51 -15.37
C HIS A 23 -10.22 0.43 -14.78
N ASP A 24 -10.53 0.30 -13.48
CA ASP A 24 -11.49 1.16 -12.77
C ASP A 24 -10.80 2.39 -12.14
N GLY A 25 -9.47 2.53 -12.33
CA GLY A 25 -8.66 3.61 -11.79
C GLY A 25 -8.25 3.40 -10.32
N ASN A 26 -8.50 2.22 -9.74
CA ASN A 26 -7.98 1.90 -8.41
C ASN A 26 -6.47 1.68 -8.46
N ILE A 27 -5.81 1.79 -7.31
CA ILE A 27 -4.36 1.61 -7.19
C ILE A 27 -4.05 0.42 -6.31
N TYR A 28 -3.20 -0.48 -6.81
CA TYR A 28 -2.47 -1.44 -6.00
C TYR A 28 -1.09 -0.86 -5.70
N MET A 29 -0.70 -0.79 -4.43
CA MET A 29 0.61 -0.29 -4.01
C MET A 29 1.36 -1.37 -3.24
N ALA A 30 2.57 -1.69 -3.68
CA ALA A 30 3.47 -2.65 -3.04
C ALA A 30 4.51 -1.94 -2.18
N GLU A 31 4.75 -2.51 -0.98
CA GLU A 31 5.70 -2.01 0.00
C GLU A 31 6.67 -3.09 0.47
N TRP A 32 7.95 -2.74 0.46
CA TRP A 32 9.02 -3.61 0.98
C TRP A 32 9.18 -3.41 2.49
N VAL A 33 8.22 -3.93 3.26
CA VAL A 33 8.30 -4.09 4.71
C VAL A 33 8.68 -5.54 5.05
N HIS A 34 8.98 -5.84 6.33
CA HIS A 34 9.56 -7.14 6.70
C HIS A 34 8.72 -8.35 6.25
N VAL A 35 7.40 -8.23 6.33
CA VAL A 35 6.46 -9.29 5.91
C VAL A 35 5.89 -9.05 4.51
N GLY A 36 6.35 -8.01 3.81
CA GLY A 36 5.69 -7.47 2.62
C GLY A 36 4.33 -6.83 2.92
N ARG A 37 3.88 -5.92 2.07
CA ARG A 37 2.52 -5.38 2.13
C ARG A 37 2.06 -4.95 0.75
N VAL A 38 0.82 -5.31 0.40
CA VAL A 38 0.10 -4.75 -0.75
C VAL A 38 -1.14 -4.04 -0.23
N SER A 39 -1.29 -2.78 -0.62
CA SER A 39 -2.45 -1.94 -0.25
C SER A 39 -3.31 -1.70 -1.48
N PHE A 40 -4.63 -1.86 -1.33
CA PHE A 40 -5.61 -1.47 -2.35
C PHE A 40 -6.22 -0.12 -1.98
N LEU A 41 -6.18 0.83 -2.92
CA LEU A 41 -6.78 2.15 -2.78
C LEU A 41 -7.87 2.29 -3.83
N LYS A 42 -9.10 2.54 -3.38
CA LYS A 42 -10.24 2.71 -4.27
C LYS A 42 -10.23 4.10 -4.90
N HIS A 43 -10.50 4.18 -6.20
CA HIS A 43 -10.78 5.45 -6.86
C HIS A 43 -12.10 6.03 -6.32
N VAL A 44 -12.11 7.34 -6.02
CA VAL A 44 -13.26 8.01 -5.38
C VAL A 44 -14.00 9.01 -6.27
N GLY A 45 -13.58 9.17 -7.53
CA GLY A 45 -14.21 10.08 -8.50
C GLY A 45 -13.55 11.45 -8.57
#